data_AF-A0A068SH90-F1
#
_entry.id   AF-A0A068SH90-F1
#
_cell.length_a   1.000
_cell.length_b   1.000
_cell.length_c   1.000
_cell.angle_alpha   90.00
_cell.angle_beta   90.00
_cell.angle_gamma   90.00
#
_symmetry.space_group_name_H-M   'P 1'
#
loop_
_entity.id
_entity.type
_entity.pdbx_description
1 polymer ?
#
loop_
_entity_poly.entity_id
_entity_poly.type
_entity_poly.pdbx_seq_one_letter_code
_entity_poly.pdbx_strand_id
1 'polypeptide(L)'
;MEHNFANLLHRSATWAVRISFDIYRFRERLIERKDGNKHERLLKGRKTLCDDPNFTVLHVQDDGKNDMRLVRPADNPIHHDAIIQKGYHVLSHVWGNINDYPKWDVSTFITEVDGQPAKPVPMRPEKRNTLLALLKANPGYWWIDVMCARVDTPLVIMGSIYRFCGTCHVMVDCPLDLIADLKKSRLADFDRELTPLYLDASQYNRYHIYSGDLDKDRQALVKAREDQWKAHKSHKTLIKLHKVINRFHAEFNCMQKLLDSGWFNRLWTLQEVALPTENVRLLSEQCGGPDNDVIYFDYNVVDSVSQKIFNVSSSAASSLDPETVNQVIGTSGAHLLLLNEKEKEAGGGGDQYCKKIGMISNDRTPAQDYLKCLLVPDHPFKAVCLRAVLSVFANSSRKCFMPEDYVYGILGLLSLDIPRMQDPQRVWETFIQKLEDLLIELSEDERQGLTYFSLSKKAKTFQLAEAKNMADVYSGLVVMELNDWNVYMFDVMEVYQRKKPDKECPPEYVAGWLIESYETLLPQFKASKTRFYI
;
A
#
# COMPACT_ATOMS: atom_id res chain seq x y z
N MET A 1 24.29 -18.94 -11.75
CA MET A 1 23.61 -19.07 -10.44
C MET A 1 23.34 -17.69 -9.85
N GLU A 2 24.35 -16.81 -9.80
CA GLU A 2 24.24 -15.43 -9.32
C GLU A 2 23.31 -14.53 -10.17
N HIS A 3 23.28 -14.71 -11.50
CA HIS A 3 22.38 -13.97 -12.41
C HIS A 3 20.88 -14.12 -12.06
N ASN A 4 20.46 -15.31 -11.64
CA ASN A 4 19.07 -15.55 -11.26
C ASN A 4 18.76 -14.94 -9.88
N PHE A 5 19.77 -14.80 -9.02
CA PHE A 5 19.60 -14.32 -7.65
C PHE A 5 19.49 -12.79 -7.57
N ALA A 6 20.27 -12.04 -8.36
CA ALA A 6 20.12 -10.59 -8.45
C ALA A 6 18.81 -10.17 -9.12
N ASN A 7 18.43 -10.85 -10.20
CA ASN A 7 17.13 -10.67 -10.82
C ASN A 7 16.00 -10.97 -9.85
N LEU A 8 16.16 -12.01 -9.01
CA LEU A 8 15.22 -12.35 -7.96
C LEU A 8 15.15 -11.28 -6.87
N LEU A 9 16.27 -10.73 -6.39
CA LEU A 9 16.29 -9.66 -5.39
C LEU A 9 15.71 -8.35 -5.93
N HIS A 10 16.10 -7.94 -7.15
CA HIS A 10 15.57 -6.73 -7.79
C HIS A 10 14.07 -6.85 -8.05
N ARG A 11 13.61 -8.00 -8.54
CA ARG A 11 12.19 -8.28 -8.72
C ARG A 11 11.47 -8.35 -7.38
N SER A 12 12.02 -9.03 -6.37
CA SER A 12 11.41 -9.12 -5.03
C SER A 12 11.33 -7.77 -4.33
N ALA A 13 12.32 -6.88 -4.49
CA ALA A 13 12.29 -5.52 -3.98
C ALA A 13 11.28 -4.64 -4.72
N THR A 14 11.24 -4.72 -6.05
CA THR A 14 10.23 -4.06 -6.88
C THR A 14 8.82 -4.56 -6.53
N TRP A 15 8.68 -5.86 -6.27
CA TRP A 15 7.43 -6.50 -5.87
C TRP A 15 7.00 -6.07 -4.50
N ALA A 16 7.91 -5.99 -3.54
CA ALA A 16 7.56 -5.51 -2.23
C ALA A 16 7.13 -4.05 -2.22
N VAL A 17 7.71 -3.21 -3.07
CA VAL A 17 7.22 -1.85 -3.28
C VAL A 17 5.83 -1.88 -3.95
N ARG A 18 5.59 -2.79 -4.90
CA ARG A 18 4.27 -2.99 -5.53
C ARG A 18 3.21 -3.61 -4.60
N ILE A 19 3.62 -4.43 -3.64
CA ILE A 19 2.79 -5.32 -2.79
C ILE A 19 2.80 -4.88 -1.34
N SER A 20 3.53 -3.86 -0.91
CA SER A 20 3.46 -3.39 0.48
C SER A 20 2.12 -2.67 0.74
N PHE A 21 1.05 -3.46 0.72
CA PHE A 21 -0.29 -3.27 1.24
C PHE A 21 -0.29 -3.30 2.78
N ASP A 22 0.85 -3.62 3.37
CA ASP A 22 1.15 -3.66 4.80
C ASP A 22 0.81 -2.35 5.52
N ILE A 23 0.85 -1.24 4.77
CA ILE A 23 0.47 0.11 5.17
C ILE A 23 -0.88 0.15 5.89
N TYR A 24 -1.86 -0.66 5.46
CA TYR A 24 -3.22 -0.61 6.01
C TYR A 24 -3.64 -1.87 6.76
N ARG A 25 -3.09 -3.04 6.42
CA ARG A 25 -3.29 -4.27 7.22
C ARG A 25 -2.81 -4.09 8.65
N PHE A 26 -1.82 -3.23 8.89
CA PHE A 26 -1.38 -2.88 10.24
C PHE A 26 -2.33 -1.89 10.95
N ARG A 27 -2.92 -0.93 10.23
CA ARG A 27 -3.96 -0.02 10.74
C ARG A 27 -5.11 -0.81 11.37
N GLU A 28 -5.64 -1.81 10.67
CA GLU A 28 -6.71 -2.66 11.21
C GLU A 28 -6.29 -3.35 12.52
N ARG A 29 -5.07 -3.92 12.59
CA ARG A 29 -4.57 -4.58 13.81
C ARG A 29 -4.34 -3.62 14.99
N LEU A 30 -4.06 -2.35 14.73
CA LEU A 30 -3.92 -1.32 15.77
C LEU A 30 -5.27 -0.81 16.26
N ILE A 31 -6.20 -0.55 15.34
CA ILE A 31 -7.54 -0.13 15.71
C ILE A 31 -8.28 -1.29 16.39
N GLU A 32 -8.07 -2.55 15.99
CA GLU A 32 -8.50 -3.76 16.70
C GLU A 32 -8.01 -3.81 18.16
N ARG A 33 -6.86 -3.19 18.48
CA ARG A 33 -6.36 -3.11 19.87
C ARG A 33 -6.95 -1.96 20.68
N LYS A 34 -7.40 -0.87 20.04
CA LYS A 34 -7.92 0.33 20.72
C LYS A 34 -9.45 0.38 20.81
N ASP A 35 -10.18 -0.03 19.76
CA ASP A 35 -11.60 0.27 19.58
C ASP A 35 -12.54 -0.94 19.77
N GLY A 36 -12.15 -1.90 20.62
CA GLY A 36 -13.01 -3.05 20.93
C GLY A 36 -13.07 -4.10 19.81
N ASN A 37 -14.10 -4.96 19.85
CA ASN A 37 -14.24 -6.11 18.96
C ASN A 37 -14.31 -5.67 17.48
N LYS A 38 -13.45 -6.22 16.62
CA LYS A 38 -13.44 -6.02 15.15
C LYS A 38 -14.85 -6.00 14.54
N HIS A 39 -15.72 -6.90 15.02
CA HIS A 39 -17.10 -7.01 14.56
C HIS A 39 -17.91 -5.72 14.82
N GLU A 40 -17.78 -5.12 16.01
CA GLU A 40 -18.47 -3.88 16.38
C GLU A 40 -18.03 -2.70 15.51
N ARG A 41 -16.73 -2.59 15.22
CA ARG A 41 -16.21 -1.58 14.29
C ARG A 41 -16.77 -1.74 12.88
N LEU A 42 -16.81 -2.97 12.37
CA LEU A 42 -17.42 -3.27 11.07
C LEU A 42 -18.89 -2.86 11.05
N LEU A 43 -19.66 -3.19 12.10
CA LEU A 43 -21.06 -2.79 12.21
C LEU A 43 -21.23 -1.26 12.25
N LYS A 44 -20.42 -0.55 13.05
CA LYS A 44 -20.45 0.91 13.14
C LYS A 44 -20.09 1.58 11.82
N GLY A 45 -19.07 1.07 11.14
CA GLY A 45 -18.65 1.55 9.83
C GLY A 45 -19.71 1.33 8.75
N ARG A 46 -20.34 0.15 8.73
CA ARG A 46 -21.47 -0.14 7.83
C ARG A 46 -22.66 0.74 8.11
N LYS A 47 -23.01 0.94 9.39
CA LYS A 47 -24.10 1.85 9.77
C LYS A 47 -23.84 3.27 9.25
N THR A 48 -22.66 3.80 9.50
CA THR A 48 -22.25 5.13 9.01
C THR A 48 -22.36 5.24 7.49
N LEU A 49 -21.99 4.19 6.75
CA LEU A 49 -22.16 4.15 5.29
C LEU A 49 -23.61 4.04 4.86
N CYS A 50 -24.42 3.21 5.52
CA CYS A 50 -25.83 3.05 5.19
C CYS A 50 -26.65 4.32 5.50
N ASP A 51 -26.19 5.14 6.44
CA ASP A 51 -26.75 6.46 6.75
C ASP A 51 -26.35 7.53 5.69
N ASP A 52 -25.35 7.28 4.84
CA ASP A 52 -24.90 8.22 3.81
C ASP A 52 -25.82 8.19 2.57
N PRO A 53 -26.43 9.31 2.16
CA PRO A 53 -27.35 9.36 1.03
C PRO A 53 -26.68 9.06 -0.33
N ASN A 54 -25.35 9.13 -0.42
CA ASN A 54 -24.60 8.84 -1.63
C ASN A 54 -24.18 7.38 -1.72
N PHE A 55 -24.36 6.58 -0.66
CA PHE A 55 -24.05 5.17 -0.68
C PHE A 55 -25.15 4.40 -1.42
N THR A 56 -24.88 4.05 -2.68
CA THR A 56 -25.77 3.22 -3.51
C THR A 56 -25.14 1.84 -3.68
N VAL A 57 -25.98 0.79 -3.66
CA VAL A 57 -25.54 -0.59 -3.93
C VAL A 57 -26.50 -1.27 -4.90
N LEU A 58 -25.98 -2.24 -5.65
CA LEU A 58 -26.76 -3.14 -6.49
C LEU A 58 -27.28 -4.31 -5.64
N HIS A 59 -28.60 -4.46 -5.56
CA HIS A 59 -29.25 -5.60 -4.94
C HIS A 59 -29.53 -6.67 -6.00
N VAL A 60 -28.91 -7.83 -5.83
CA VAL A 60 -29.06 -9.03 -6.67
C VAL A 60 -29.98 -10.00 -5.95
N GLN A 61 -31.14 -10.29 -6.56
CA GLN A 61 -32.13 -11.18 -5.97
C GLN A 61 -31.73 -12.66 -6.13
N ASP A 62 -32.08 -13.46 -5.13
CA ASP A 62 -31.90 -14.91 -5.11
C ASP A 62 -33.16 -15.64 -5.63
N ASP A 63 -33.74 -15.14 -6.72
CA ASP A 63 -34.98 -15.68 -7.31
C ASP A 63 -34.76 -16.34 -8.68
N GLY A 64 -33.49 -16.38 -9.13
CA GLY A 64 -33.08 -16.96 -10.40
C GLY A 64 -33.46 -16.16 -11.64
N LYS A 65 -34.14 -15.01 -11.51
CA LYS A 65 -34.58 -14.20 -12.67
C LYS A 65 -33.48 -13.30 -13.23
N ASN A 66 -32.35 -13.19 -12.53
CA ASN A 66 -31.25 -12.26 -12.83
C ASN A 66 -31.68 -10.78 -12.80
N ASP A 67 -32.82 -10.46 -12.19
CA ASP A 67 -33.27 -9.08 -12.01
C ASP A 67 -32.49 -8.42 -10.87
N MET A 68 -31.92 -7.26 -11.16
CA MET A 68 -31.11 -6.50 -10.22
C MET A 68 -31.64 -5.08 -10.09
N ARG A 69 -31.43 -4.48 -8.92
CA ARG A 69 -31.90 -3.12 -8.65
C ARG A 69 -30.87 -2.33 -7.87
N LEU A 70 -30.59 -1.11 -8.31
CA LEU A 70 -29.84 -0.14 -7.50
C LEU A 70 -30.73 0.38 -6.36
N VAL A 71 -30.19 0.35 -5.16
CA VAL A 71 -30.89 0.78 -3.94
C VAL A 71 -30.00 1.70 -3.12
N ARG A 72 -30.61 2.65 -2.43
CA ARG A 72 -29.94 3.48 -1.42
C ARG A 72 -30.37 3.00 -0.04
N PRO A 73 -29.45 2.50 0.80
CA PRO A 73 -29.79 2.01 2.12
C PRO A 73 -30.42 3.11 2.99
N ALA A 74 -29.95 4.35 2.87
CA ALA A 74 -30.49 5.50 3.59
C ALA A 74 -31.99 5.75 3.34
N ASP A 75 -32.50 5.35 2.16
CA ASP A 75 -33.89 5.56 1.75
C ASP A 75 -34.82 4.38 2.15
N ASN A 76 -34.27 3.25 2.62
CA ASN A 76 -35.05 2.04 2.89
C ASN A 76 -34.50 1.23 4.09
N PRO A 77 -35.23 1.19 5.23
CA PRO A 77 -34.82 0.46 6.43
C PRO A 77 -34.54 -1.03 6.21
N ILE A 78 -35.23 -1.68 5.28
CA ILE A 78 -35.04 -3.11 5.00
C ILE A 78 -33.65 -3.35 4.39
N HIS A 79 -33.24 -2.52 3.42
CA HIS A 79 -31.91 -2.61 2.81
C HIS A 79 -30.82 -2.17 3.79
N HIS A 80 -31.07 -1.09 4.54
CA HIS A 80 -30.22 -0.60 5.60
C HIS A 80 -29.84 -1.70 6.61
N ASP A 81 -30.85 -2.33 7.22
CA ASP A 81 -30.63 -3.34 8.27
C ASP A 81 -30.00 -4.61 7.71
N ALA A 82 -30.41 -5.03 6.50
CA ALA A 82 -29.84 -6.20 5.86
C ALA A 82 -28.35 -6.02 5.56
N ILE A 83 -27.91 -4.84 5.12
CA ILE A 83 -26.51 -4.54 4.84
C ILE A 83 -25.68 -4.48 6.13
N ILE A 84 -26.21 -3.88 7.19
CA ILE A 84 -25.50 -3.86 8.49
C ILE A 84 -25.28 -5.29 8.99
N GLN A 85 -26.34 -6.10 9.00
CA GLN A 85 -26.31 -7.46 9.54
C GLN A 85 -25.50 -8.43 8.68
N LYS A 86 -25.76 -8.46 7.36
CA LYS A 86 -25.18 -9.45 6.43
C LYS A 86 -23.91 -8.96 5.76
N GLY A 87 -23.70 -7.65 5.70
CA GLY A 87 -22.65 -7.03 4.89
C GLY A 87 -23.06 -6.91 3.42
N TYR A 88 -22.09 -6.51 2.61
CA TYR A 88 -22.20 -6.37 1.16
C TYR A 88 -20.89 -6.81 0.50
N HIS A 89 -20.96 -7.18 -0.76
CA HIS A 89 -19.82 -7.48 -1.60
C HIS A 89 -19.30 -6.22 -2.27
N VAL A 90 -18.01 -6.19 -2.58
CA VAL A 90 -17.39 -5.15 -3.39
C VAL A 90 -16.67 -5.80 -4.56
N LEU A 91 -16.72 -5.18 -5.74
CA LEU A 91 -15.88 -5.53 -6.87
C LEU A 91 -14.76 -4.48 -7.04
N SER A 92 -13.50 -4.91 -7.00
CA SER A 92 -12.35 -4.13 -7.46
C SER A 92 -11.87 -4.68 -8.80
N HIS A 93 -11.71 -3.82 -9.81
CA HIS A 93 -11.19 -4.26 -11.10
C HIS A 93 -10.55 -3.13 -11.92
N VAL A 94 -10.07 -3.46 -13.13
CA VAL A 94 -9.57 -2.49 -14.13
C VAL A 94 -10.61 -2.23 -15.24
N TRP A 95 -11.22 -1.03 -15.28
CA TRP A 95 -12.29 -0.69 -16.22
C TRP A 95 -11.83 -0.54 -17.69
N GLY A 96 -10.55 -0.23 -17.91
CA GLY A 96 -10.09 0.29 -19.20
C GLY A 96 -10.57 1.74 -19.42
N ASN A 97 -10.21 2.34 -20.55
CA ASN A 97 -10.74 3.65 -20.92
C ASN A 97 -12.18 3.52 -21.42
N ILE A 98 -13.08 4.38 -20.93
CA ILE A 98 -14.49 4.42 -21.32
C ILE A 98 -14.68 4.58 -22.84
N ASN A 99 -13.75 5.25 -23.51
CA ASN A 99 -13.83 5.53 -24.94
C ASN A 99 -13.37 4.35 -25.80
N ASP A 100 -12.69 3.36 -25.22
CA ASP A 100 -12.08 2.27 -25.99
C ASP A 100 -13.08 1.14 -26.30
N TYR A 101 -14.24 1.11 -25.63
CA TYR A 101 -15.18 -0.01 -25.70
C TYR A 101 -16.64 0.45 -25.79
N PRO A 102 -17.51 -0.32 -26.48
CA PRO A 102 -18.94 -0.04 -26.48
C PRO A 102 -19.49 -0.14 -25.06
N LYS A 103 -20.30 0.84 -24.65
CA LYS A 103 -21.05 0.77 -23.39
C LYS A 103 -21.89 -0.50 -23.38
N TRP A 104 -21.89 -1.18 -22.24
CA TRP A 104 -22.72 -2.35 -22.01
C TRP A 104 -24.12 -1.90 -21.63
N ASP A 105 -25.10 -2.26 -22.46
CA ASP A 105 -26.50 -2.06 -22.13
C ASP A 105 -26.92 -3.05 -21.03
N VAL A 106 -27.25 -2.49 -19.87
CA VAL A 106 -27.69 -3.22 -18.67
C VAL A 106 -29.18 -2.95 -18.37
N SER A 107 -29.86 -2.16 -19.21
CA SER A 107 -31.23 -1.69 -18.97
C SER A 107 -32.26 -2.82 -18.93
N THR A 108 -31.94 -3.97 -19.52
CA THR A 108 -32.83 -5.14 -19.58
C THR A 108 -32.84 -5.96 -18.29
N PHE A 109 -31.88 -5.77 -17.39
CA PHE A 109 -31.76 -6.55 -16.15
C PHE A 109 -31.33 -5.74 -14.92
N ILE A 110 -31.03 -4.45 -15.06
CA ILE A 110 -30.77 -3.54 -13.93
C ILE A 110 -31.77 -2.38 -13.97
N THR A 111 -32.45 -2.19 -12.84
CA THR A 111 -33.31 -1.03 -12.59
C THR A 111 -32.64 -0.04 -11.64
N GLU A 112 -32.90 1.24 -11.84
CA GLU A 112 -32.45 2.36 -11.04
C GLU A 112 -33.24 2.46 -9.72
N VAL A 113 -32.76 3.34 -8.84
CA VAL A 113 -33.40 3.60 -7.53
C VAL A 113 -34.86 4.06 -7.72
N ASP A 114 -35.12 4.86 -8.76
CA ASP A 114 -36.44 5.38 -9.15
C ASP A 114 -37.30 4.40 -9.96
N GLY A 115 -36.78 3.18 -10.21
CA GLY A 115 -37.46 2.15 -10.98
C GLY A 115 -37.29 2.26 -12.50
N GLN A 116 -36.58 3.26 -13.02
CA GLN A 116 -36.28 3.35 -14.44
C GLN A 116 -35.22 2.32 -14.86
N PRO A 117 -35.16 1.92 -16.14
CA PRO A 117 -34.06 1.09 -16.63
C PRO A 117 -32.70 1.79 -16.47
N ALA A 118 -31.68 1.05 -16.02
CA ALA A 118 -30.34 1.60 -15.82
C ALA A 118 -29.68 2.02 -17.13
N LYS A 119 -28.90 3.09 -17.07
CA LYS A 119 -28.15 3.60 -18.23
C LYS A 119 -27.01 2.64 -18.60
N PRO A 120 -26.62 2.57 -19.89
CA PRO A 120 -25.48 1.76 -20.31
C PRO A 120 -24.19 2.15 -19.57
N VAL A 121 -23.45 1.13 -19.12
CA VAL A 121 -22.23 1.29 -18.31
C VAL A 121 -20.98 0.98 -19.13
N PRO A 122 -19.87 1.71 -18.92
CA PRO A 122 -18.61 1.39 -19.59
C PRO A 122 -17.99 0.12 -19.01
N MET A 123 -18.01 -0.98 -19.76
CA MET A 123 -17.40 -2.23 -19.33
C MET A 123 -16.83 -3.03 -20.50
N ARG A 124 -15.56 -3.43 -20.35
CA ARG A 124 -14.85 -4.32 -21.27
C ARG A 124 -15.64 -5.62 -21.51
N PRO A 125 -15.92 -6.01 -22.78
CA PRO A 125 -16.71 -7.19 -23.12
C PRO A 125 -16.31 -8.48 -22.40
N GLU A 126 -15.01 -8.75 -22.32
CA GLU A 126 -14.41 -9.92 -21.70
C GLU A 126 -14.77 -10.08 -20.21
N LYS A 127 -15.11 -8.99 -19.51
CA LYS A 127 -15.46 -9.01 -18.08
C LYS A 127 -16.93 -9.31 -17.80
N ARG A 128 -17.80 -9.12 -18.79
CA ARG A 128 -19.27 -9.08 -18.59
C ARG A 128 -19.80 -10.42 -18.12
N ASN A 129 -19.39 -11.50 -18.77
CA ASN A 129 -19.81 -12.86 -18.41
C ASN A 129 -19.28 -13.24 -17.03
N THR A 130 -18.01 -12.93 -16.73
CA THR A 130 -17.43 -13.10 -15.40
C THR A 130 -18.26 -12.40 -14.34
N LEU A 131 -18.62 -11.13 -14.58
CA LEU A 131 -19.41 -10.36 -13.62
C LEU A 131 -20.80 -10.98 -13.41
N LEU A 132 -21.52 -11.33 -14.48
CA LEU A 132 -22.84 -11.95 -14.36
C LEU A 132 -22.78 -13.29 -13.60
N ALA A 133 -21.78 -14.13 -13.90
CA ALA A 133 -21.56 -15.39 -13.20
C ALA A 133 -21.25 -15.15 -11.71
N LEU A 134 -20.45 -14.12 -11.40
CA LEU A 134 -20.10 -13.73 -10.05
C LEU A 134 -21.32 -13.25 -9.24
N LEU A 135 -22.16 -12.40 -9.84
CA LEU A 135 -23.39 -11.88 -9.22
C LEU A 135 -24.39 -13.00 -8.97
N LYS A 136 -24.57 -13.89 -9.94
CA LYS A 136 -25.45 -15.08 -9.81
C LYS A 136 -24.96 -16.02 -8.70
N ALA A 137 -23.64 -16.24 -8.59
CA ALA A 137 -23.08 -17.14 -7.58
C ALA A 137 -23.09 -16.57 -6.16
N ASN A 138 -23.22 -15.25 -5.99
CA ASN A 138 -23.31 -14.62 -4.67
C ASN A 138 -24.40 -13.53 -4.68
N PRO A 139 -25.69 -13.91 -4.56
CA PRO A 139 -26.78 -12.94 -4.46
C PRO A 139 -26.65 -12.09 -3.19
N GLY A 140 -27.30 -10.93 -3.17
CA GLY A 140 -27.22 -9.98 -2.06
C GLY A 140 -26.85 -8.56 -2.52
N TYR A 141 -26.15 -7.83 -1.66
CA TYR A 141 -25.80 -6.43 -1.92
C TYR A 141 -24.38 -6.30 -2.47
N TRP A 142 -24.22 -5.52 -3.52
CA TRP A 142 -22.97 -5.34 -4.23
C TRP A 142 -22.67 -3.87 -4.43
N TRP A 143 -21.45 -3.47 -4.12
CA TRP A 143 -20.93 -2.20 -4.58
C TRP A 143 -19.96 -2.44 -5.74
N ILE A 144 -20.29 -1.83 -6.87
CA ILE A 144 -19.50 -1.85 -8.11
C ILE A 144 -19.46 -0.41 -8.59
N ASP A 145 -18.33 0.25 -8.46
CA ASP A 145 -18.10 1.64 -8.90
C ASP A 145 -18.81 2.04 -10.20
N VAL A 146 -18.73 1.30 -11.31
CA VAL A 146 -19.34 1.70 -12.59
C VAL A 146 -20.87 1.76 -12.53
N MET A 147 -21.47 0.98 -11.63
CA MET A 147 -22.91 0.87 -11.46
C MET A 147 -23.40 1.76 -10.31
N CYS A 148 -22.61 1.86 -9.24
CA CYS A 148 -22.98 2.44 -7.96
C CYS A 148 -22.41 3.84 -7.75
N ALA A 149 -21.23 4.15 -8.29
CA ALA A 149 -20.66 5.48 -8.22
C ALA A 149 -21.30 6.38 -9.27
N ARG A 150 -21.89 7.47 -8.80
CA ARG A 150 -22.42 8.55 -9.61
C ARG A 150 -21.37 9.65 -9.72
N VAL A 151 -21.62 10.61 -10.63
CA VAL A 151 -20.71 11.75 -10.87
C VAL A 151 -20.50 12.56 -9.59
N ASP A 152 -21.50 12.56 -8.72
CA ASP A 152 -21.58 13.22 -7.42
C ASP A 152 -21.18 12.33 -6.23
N THR A 153 -20.86 11.04 -6.42
CA THR A 153 -20.42 10.20 -5.30
C THR A 153 -19.14 10.78 -4.68
N PRO A 154 -19.17 11.18 -3.40
CA PRO A 154 -18.02 11.77 -2.74
C PRO A 154 -16.84 10.80 -2.71
N LEU A 155 -15.64 11.25 -3.06
CA LEU A 155 -14.45 10.41 -3.02
C LEU A 155 -14.09 9.99 -1.58
N VAL A 156 -14.47 10.79 -0.59
CA VAL A 156 -14.20 10.54 0.83
C VAL A 156 -14.83 9.24 1.36
N ILE A 157 -15.97 8.80 0.81
CA ILE A 157 -16.63 7.56 1.27
C ILE A 157 -16.07 6.30 0.60
N MET A 158 -15.32 6.43 -0.50
CA MET A 158 -14.80 5.30 -1.28
C MET A 158 -13.92 4.38 -0.42
N GLY A 159 -13.02 4.94 0.38
CA GLY A 159 -12.18 4.15 1.28
C GLY A 159 -12.99 3.36 2.32
N SER A 160 -14.06 3.96 2.85
CA SER A 160 -14.97 3.30 3.80
C SER A 160 -15.75 2.16 3.13
N ILE A 161 -16.19 2.33 1.89
CA ILE A 161 -16.91 1.30 1.13
C ILE A 161 -16.08 0.02 1.01
N TYR A 162 -14.80 0.12 0.69
CA TYR A 162 -13.93 -1.05 0.63
C TYR A 162 -13.60 -1.59 2.03
N ARG A 163 -13.38 -0.70 3.01
CA ARG A 163 -13.03 -1.07 4.39
C ARG A 163 -14.09 -1.93 5.07
N PHE A 164 -15.37 -1.55 4.91
CA PHE A 164 -16.46 -2.11 5.71
C PHE A 164 -17.29 -3.17 4.96
N CYS A 165 -16.84 -3.60 3.78
CA CYS A 165 -17.50 -4.67 3.05
C CYS A 165 -17.40 -6.02 3.78
N GLY A 166 -18.26 -6.97 3.43
CA GLY A 166 -18.16 -8.35 3.93
C GLY A 166 -17.13 -9.18 3.15
N THR A 167 -17.01 -8.93 1.85
CA THR A 167 -16.09 -9.63 0.96
C THR A 167 -15.74 -8.71 -0.20
N CYS A 168 -14.45 -8.61 -0.52
CA CYS A 168 -14.00 -7.92 -1.73
C CYS A 168 -13.58 -8.95 -2.78
N HIS A 169 -14.17 -8.87 -3.95
CA HIS A 169 -13.79 -9.63 -5.12
C HIS A 169 -12.89 -8.77 -6.00
N VAL A 170 -11.71 -9.27 -6.31
CA VAL A 170 -10.70 -8.59 -7.12
C VAL A 170 -10.63 -9.29 -8.47
N MET A 171 -11.18 -8.65 -9.50
CA MET A 171 -11.17 -9.18 -10.86
C MET A 171 -9.92 -8.71 -11.59
N VAL A 172 -8.96 -9.62 -11.70
CA VAL A 172 -7.62 -9.39 -12.20
C VAL A 172 -7.57 -9.66 -13.71
N ASP A 173 -6.91 -8.77 -14.44
CA ASP A 173 -6.62 -8.89 -15.87
C ASP A 173 -5.52 -9.93 -16.13
N CYS A 174 -5.90 -11.20 -15.95
CA CYS A 174 -5.03 -12.34 -16.13
C CYS A 174 -5.76 -13.51 -16.82
N PRO A 175 -5.03 -14.39 -17.50
CA PRO A 175 -5.57 -15.64 -18.03
C PRO A 175 -6.22 -16.54 -16.96
N LEU A 176 -7.22 -17.33 -17.37
CA LEU A 176 -7.97 -18.22 -16.45
C LEU A 176 -7.09 -19.30 -15.80
N ASP A 177 -6.12 -19.84 -16.55
CA ASP A 177 -5.19 -20.86 -16.07
C ASP A 177 -4.33 -20.34 -14.92
N LEU A 178 -3.99 -19.05 -14.89
CA LEU A 178 -3.18 -18.48 -13.81
C LEU A 178 -3.84 -18.62 -12.43
N ILE A 179 -5.14 -18.30 -12.31
CA ILE A 179 -5.87 -18.42 -11.03
C ILE A 179 -6.08 -19.90 -10.68
N ALA A 180 -6.32 -20.75 -11.67
CA ALA A 180 -6.42 -22.19 -11.47
C ALA A 180 -5.09 -22.80 -10.98
N ASP A 181 -3.97 -22.36 -11.54
CA ASP A 181 -2.63 -22.78 -11.15
C ASP A 181 -2.29 -22.30 -9.74
N LEU A 182 -2.61 -21.05 -9.40
CA LEU A 182 -2.51 -20.54 -8.03
C LEU A 182 -3.35 -21.38 -7.06
N LYS A 183 -4.58 -21.74 -7.41
CA LYS A 183 -5.44 -22.58 -6.56
C LYS A 183 -4.89 -24.00 -6.35
N LYS A 184 -4.30 -24.59 -7.39
CA LYS A 184 -3.65 -25.91 -7.33
C LYS A 184 -2.24 -25.86 -6.72
N SER A 185 -1.68 -24.66 -6.62
CA SER A 185 -0.31 -24.44 -6.20
C SER A 185 -0.06 -24.91 -4.77
N ARG A 186 1.22 -25.11 -4.46
CA ARG A 186 1.66 -25.39 -3.10
C ARG A 186 1.98 -24.10 -2.35
N LEU A 187 1.24 -23.01 -2.58
CA LEU A 187 1.53 -21.72 -1.95
C LEU A 187 1.45 -21.76 -0.41
N ALA A 188 0.57 -22.59 0.16
CA ALA A 188 0.55 -22.80 1.61
C ALA A 188 1.81 -23.52 2.12
N ASP A 189 2.37 -24.47 1.35
CA ASP A 189 3.65 -25.08 1.68
C ASP A 189 4.80 -24.08 1.52
N PHE A 190 4.76 -23.25 0.47
CA PHE A 190 5.74 -22.20 0.21
C PHE A 190 5.75 -21.19 1.38
N ASP A 191 4.58 -20.72 1.80
CA ASP A 191 4.40 -19.85 2.94
C ASP A 191 4.96 -20.46 4.23
N ARG A 192 4.67 -21.74 4.48
CA ARG A 192 5.18 -22.50 5.62
C ARG A 192 6.70 -22.62 5.61
N GLU A 193 7.32 -22.86 4.45
CA GLU A 193 8.79 -22.93 4.32
C GLU A 193 9.49 -21.57 4.42
N LEU A 194 8.83 -20.49 4.02
CA LEU A 194 9.33 -19.13 4.21
C LEU A 194 9.24 -18.67 5.67
N THR A 195 8.31 -19.22 6.44
CA THR A 195 8.01 -18.76 7.81
C THR A 195 9.25 -18.79 8.73
N PRO A 196 10.04 -19.87 8.83
CA PRO A 196 11.26 -19.85 9.65
C PRO A 196 12.28 -18.80 9.19
N LEU A 197 12.46 -18.61 7.88
CA LEU A 197 13.37 -17.59 7.34
C LEU A 197 12.90 -16.19 7.70
N TYR A 198 11.60 -15.95 7.58
CA TYR A 198 10.96 -14.70 7.97
C TYR A 198 11.11 -14.45 9.47
N LEU A 199 10.89 -15.45 10.32
CA LEU A 199 11.07 -15.32 11.76
C LEU A 199 12.52 -14.98 12.10
N ASP A 200 13.49 -15.67 11.48
CA ASP A 200 14.92 -15.38 11.64
C ASP A 200 15.26 -13.94 11.20
N ALA A 201 14.77 -13.51 10.03
CA ALA A 201 14.97 -12.15 9.52
C ALA A 201 14.28 -11.08 10.38
N SER A 202 13.06 -11.36 10.85
CA SER A 202 12.30 -10.47 11.75
C SER A 202 12.98 -10.33 13.11
N GLN A 203 13.66 -11.37 13.60
CA GLN A 203 14.45 -11.29 14.82
C GLN A 203 15.63 -10.38 14.61
N TYR A 204 16.35 -10.47 13.48
CA TYR A 204 17.41 -9.54 13.12
C TYR A 204 16.92 -8.09 13.06
N ASN A 205 15.82 -7.83 12.35
CA ASN A 205 15.24 -6.50 12.29
C ASN A 205 14.84 -6.00 13.67
N ARG A 206 14.25 -6.86 14.51
CA ARG A 206 13.99 -6.52 15.91
C ARG A 206 15.27 -6.17 16.65
N TYR A 207 16.34 -6.97 16.59
CA TYR A 207 17.59 -6.65 17.28
C TYR A 207 18.20 -5.32 16.80
N HIS A 208 18.12 -5.04 15.50
CA HIS A 208 18.57 -3.76 14.94
C HIS A 208 17.74 -2.57 15.41
N ILE A 209 16.42 -2.76 15.41
CA ILE A 209 15.46 -1.80 15.95
C ILE A 209 15.80 -1.56 17.43
N TYR A 210 16.06 -2.58 18.24
CA TYR A 210 16.34 -2.38 19.67
C TYR A 210 17.80 -2.04 20.04
N SER A 211 18.73 -1.89 19.08
CA SER A 211 20.16 -1.76 19.39
C SER A 211 20.58 -0.38 19.91
N GLY A 212 19.85 0.67 19.57
CA GLY A 212 20.13 2.05 20.00
C GLY A 212 20.05 2.28 21.51
N ASP A 213 19.30 1.44 22.22
CA ASP A 213 18.70 1.76 23.54
C ASP A 213 19.37 1.11 24.74
N LEU A 214 20.26 0.19 24.44
CA LEU A 214 20.80 -0.77 25.38
C LEU A 214 21.92 -0.12 26.21
N ASP A 215 22.13 -0.55 27.45
CA ASP A 215 23.35 -0.17 28.18
C ASP A 215 24.58 -0.63 27.38
N LYS A 216 25.77 -0.09 27.67
CA LYS A 216 26.98 -0.39 26.89
C LYS A 216 27.25 -1.89 26.77
N ASP A 217 26.92 -2.67 27.79
CA ASP A 217 27.13 -4.13 27.79
C ASP A 217 26.13 -4.83 26.87
N ARG A 218 24.87 -4.40 26.88
CA ARG A 218 23.82 -4.90 25.99
C ARG A 218 23.99 -4.40 24.55
N GLN A 219 24.49 -3.18 24.33
CA GLN A 219 24.91 -2.69 23.00
C GLN A 219 26.05 -3.53 22.45
N ALA A 220 27.05 -3.85 23.28
CA ALA A 220 28.13 -4.75 22.90
C ALA A 220 27.60 -6.15 22.55
N LEU A 221 26.61 -6.67 23.30
CA LEU A 221 25.95 -7.94 23.00
C LEU A 221 25.15 -7.90 21.69
N VAL A 222 24.39 -6.83 21.43
CA VAL A 222 23.64 -6.69 20.18
C VAL A 222 24.57 -6.48 18.99
N LYS A 223 25.60 -5.65 19.12
CA LYS A 223 26.64 -5.50 18.11
C LYS A 223 27.36 -6.82 17.85
N ALA A 224 27.73 -7.58 18.88
CA ALA A 224 28.32 -8.91 18.71
C ALA A 224 27.36 -9.89 18.01
N ARG A 225 26.06 -9.84 18.30
CA ARG A 225 25.04 -10.65 17.60
C ARG A 225 24.79 -10.17 16.16
N GLU A 226 24.84 -8.88 15.91
CA GLU A 226 24.75 -8.27 14.60
C GLU A 226 25.95 -8.65 13.75
N ASP A 227 27.17 -8.53 14.28
CA ASP A 227 28.40 -8.95 13.64
C ASP A 227 28.39 -10.47 13.39
N GLN A 228 27.91 -11.27 14.34
CA GLN A 228 27.70 -12.70 14.15
C GLN A 228 26.67 -12.99 13.04
N TRP A 229 25.59 -12.20 12.98
CA TRP A 229 24.57 -12.34 11.93
C TRP A 229 25.13 -11.97 10.56
N LYS A 230 25.81 -10.83 10.44
CA LYS A 230 26.47 -10.35 9.21
C LYS A 230 27.52 -11.33 8.73
N ALA A 231 28.35 -11.85 9.62
CA ALA A 231 29.43 -12.75 9.27
C ALA A 231 28.97 -14.15 8.84
N HIS A 232 27.84 -14.65 9.36
CA HIS A 232 27.48 -16.08 9.18
C HIS A 232 26.04 -16.37 8.80
N LYS A 233 25.07 -15.50 9.09
CA LYS A 233 23.64 -15.80 8.94
C LYS A 233 23.00 -15.12 7.74
N SER A 234 23.36 -13.88 7.41
CA SER A 234 22.79 -13.16 6.27
C SER A 234 22.93 -13.92 4.95
N HIS A 235 24.16 -14.30 4.61
CA HIS A 235 24.47 -15.05 3.40
C HIS A 235 23.81 -16.44 3.40
N LYS A 236 23.81 -17.14 4.54
CA LYS A 236 23.11 -18.44 4.69
C LYS A 236 21.60 -18.29 4.53
N THR A 237 21.01 -17.23 5.06
CA THR A 237 19.57 -16.94 4.94
C THR A 237 19.21 -16.66 3.48
N LEU A 238 20.03 -15.93 2.73
CA LEU A 238 19.83 -15.73 1.29
C LEU A 238 19.95 -17.01 0.49
N ILE A 239 20.95 -17.85 0.77
CA ILE A 239 21.08 -19.17 0.14
C ILE A 239 19.84 -20.03 0.44
N LYS A 240 19.36 -20.02 1.69
CA LYS A 240 18.14 -20.75 2.06
C LYS A 240 16.91 -20.20 1.34
N LEU A 241 16.74 -18.87 1.30
CA LEU A 241 15.64 -18.22 0.58
C LEU A 241 15.67 -18.61 -0.90
N HIS A 242 16.84 -18.55 -1.54
CA HIS A 242 17.01 -18.96 -2.92
C HIS A 242 16.66 -20.44 -3.15
N LYS A 243 17.08 -21.33 -2.24
CA LYS A 243 16.71 -22.76 -2.29
C LYS A 243 15.19 -22.97 -2.17
N VAL A 244 14.52 -22.24 -1.29
CA VAL A 244 13.07 -22.29 -1.14
C VAL A 244 12.40 -21.78 -2.42
N ILE A 245 12.80 -20.62 -2.94
CA ILE A 245 12.23 -20.05 -4.17
C ILE A 245 12.44 -20.97 -5.38
N ASN A 246 13.61 -21.58 -5.53
CA ASN A 246 13.85 -22.54 -6.62
C ASN A 246 12.98 -23.80 -6.50
N ARG A 247 12.71 -24.26 -5.27
CA ARG A 247 11.80 -25.39 -5.02
C ARG A 247 10.36 -25.04 -5.39
N PHE A 248 9.94 -23.81 -5.13
CA PHE A 248 8.60 -23.28 -5.43
C PHE A 248 8.60 -22.35 -6.65
N HIS A 249 9.44 -22.64 -7.65
CA HIS A 249 9.65 -21.74 -8.79
C HIS A 249 8.39 -21.57 -9.64
N ALA A 250 7.56 -22.62 -9.76
CA ALA A 250 6.30 -22.53 -10.48
C ALA A 250 5.31 -21.59 -9.78
N GLU A 251 5.19 -21.71 -8.46
CA GLU A 251 4.34 -20.85 -7.63
C GLU A 251 4.83 -19.41 -7.63
N PHE A 252 6.14 -19.22 -7.48
CA PHE A 252 6.77 -17.91 -7.57
C PHE A 252 6.51 -17.25 -8.92
N ASN A 253 6.60 -17.99 -10.02
CA ASN A 253 6.29 -17.47 -11.36
C ASN A 253 4.79 -17.16 -11.56
N CYS A 254 3.90 -17.94 -10.97
CA CYS A 254 2.47 -17.63 -11.00
C CYS A 254 2.17 -16.34 -10.24
N MET A 255 2.75 -16.19 -9.04
CA MET A 255 2.67 -14.93 -8.30
C MET A 255 3.25 -13.77 -9.13
N GLN A 256 4.39 -13.97 -9.80
CA GLN A 256 4.96 -12.94 -10.66
C GLN A 256 3.96 -12.47 -11.72
N LYS A 257 3.41 -13.40 -12.49
CA LYS A 257 2.45 -13.08 -13.55
C LYS A 257 1.22 -12.36 -13.00
N LEU A 258 0.75 -12.76 -11.82
CA LEU A 258 -0.38 -12.13 -11.16
C LEU A 258 -0.05 -10.67 -10.81
N LEU A 259 1.14 -10.43 -10.25
CA LEU A 259 1.61 -9.12 -9.79
C LEU A 259 2.05 -8.20 -10.92
N ASP A 260 2.35 -8.77 -12.08
CA ASP A 260 2.62 -8.03 -13.32
C ASP A 260 1.33 -7.66 -14.07
N SER A 261 0.15 -8.10 -13.61
CA SER A 261 -1.14 -7.69 -14.17
C SER A 261 -1.40 -6.18 -14.02
N GLY A 262 -2.24 -5.64 -14.89
CA GLY A 262 -2.63 -4.23 -14.88
C GLY A 262 -3.32 -3.80 -13.58
N TRP A 263 -3.98 -4.71 -12.87
CA TRP A 263 -4.59 -4.41 -11.57
C TRP A 263 -3.57 -3.87 -10.56
N PHE A 264 -2.40 -4.49 -10.43
CA PHE A 264 -1.34 -4.06 -9.52
C PHE A 264 -0.53 -2.86 -10.03
N ASN A 265 -0.65 -2.53 -11.32
CA ASN A 265 0.07 -1.41 -11.94
C ASN A 265 -0.77 -0.12 -12.01
N ARG A 266 -2.04 -0.17 -11.63
CA ARG A 266 -2.96 0.97 -11.65
C ARG A 266 -2.94 1.73 -10.31
N LEU A 267 -3.18 3.04 -10.35
CA LEU A 267 -3.21 3.89 -9.15
C LEU A 267 -4.62 4.23 -8.62
N TRP A 268 -5.60 4.26 -9.51
CA TRP A 268 -6.87 4.99 -9.38
C TRP A 268 -7.40 5.37 -7.99
N THR A 269 -7.50 4.44 -7.05
CA THR A 269 -8.08 4.67 -5.72
C THR A 269 -7.20 4.12 -4.59
N LEU A 270 -6.03 3.56 -4.92
CA LEU A 270 -5.26 2.66 -4.03
C LEU A 270 -6.21 1.74 -3.24
N GLN A 271 -7.24 1.22 -3.93
CA GLN A 271 -8.34 0.45 -3.35
C GLN A 271 -7.85 -0.74 -2.55
N GLU A 272 -6.77 -1.35 -3.04
CA GLU A 272 -5.97 -2.36 -2.34
C GLU A 272 -5.60 -2.03 -0.89
N VAL A 273 -5.29 -0.76 -0.62
CA VAL A 273 -4.92 -0.26 0.68
C VAL A 273 -6.16 -0.25 1.53
N ALA A 274 -7.34 0.02 0.96
CA ALA A 274 -8.58 0.00 1.72
C ALA A 274 -9.22 -1.40 1.89
N LEU A 275 -8.65 -2.45 1.27
CA LEU A 275 -9.25 -3.79 1.28
C LEU A 275 -9.40 -4.36 2.70
N PRO A 276 -10.45 -5.15 2.95
CA PRO A 276 -10.56 -5.86 4.21
C PRO A 276 -9.39 -6.84 4.37
N THR A 277 -8.95 -7.05 5.62
CA THR A 277 -7.87 -8.02 5.90
C THR A 277 -8.29 -9.47 5.63
N GLU A 278 -9.60 -9.72 5.62
CA GLU A 278 -10.22 -11.02 5.47
C GLU A 278 -11.17 -10.96 4.29
N ASN A 279 -11.42 -12.12 3.66
CA ASN A 279 -12.39 -12.25 2.57
C ASN A 279 -12.07 -11.41 1.32
N VAL A 280 -10.79 -11.33 0.94
CA VAL A 280 -10.39 -10.83 -0.38
C VAL A 280 -10.19 -12.02 -1.33
N ARG A 281 -11.00 -12.08 -2.37
CA ARG A 281 -11.00 -13.16 -3.36
C ARG A 281 -10.50 -12.64 -4.70
N LEU A 282 -9.42 -13.21 -5.21
CA LEU A 282 -8.96 -12.96 -6.57
C LEU A 282 -9.73 -13.85 -7.54
N LEU A 283 -10.11 -13.31 -8.69
CA LEU A 283 -10.66 -14.05 -9.82
C LEU A 283 -10.09 -13.48 -11.13
N SER A 284 -10.01 -14.32 -12.16
CA SER A 284 -9.65 -13.88 -13.50
C SER A 284 -10.82 -13.12 -14.12
N GLU A 285 -10.52 -12.08 -14.88
CA GLU A 285 -11.53 -11.39 -15.69
C GLU A 285 -12.13 -12.24 -16.80
N GLN A 286 -11.57 -13.44 -17.06
CA GLN A 286 -12.00 -14.41 -18.07
C GLN A 286 -12.75 -15.62 -17.47
N CYS A 287 -13.25 -15.51 -16.23
CA CYS A 287 -14.07 -16.55 -15.59
C CYS A 287 -15.52 -16.57 -16.14
N GLY A 288 -16.32 -17.58 -15.76
CA GLY A 288 -17.78 -17.53 -15.99
C GLY A 288 -18.24 -17.74 -17.43
N GLY A 289 -17.57 -18.62 -18.18
CA GLY A 289 -18.18 -19.24 -19.36
C GLY A 289 -19.46 -20.02 -18.98
N PRO A 290 -20.32 -20.39 -19.96
CA PRO A 290 -21.62 -21.04 -19.71
C PRO A 290 -21.54 -22.25 -18.76
N ASP A 291 -20.41 -22.96 -18.80
CA ASP A 291 -20.16 -24.20 -18.06
C ASP A 291 -19.09 -24.08 -16.97
N ASN A 292 -18.54 -22.87 -16.71
CA ASN A 292 -17.41 -22.69 -15.81
C ASN A 292 -17.80 -21.98 -14.52
N ASP A 293 -17.68 -22.69 -13.40
CA ASP A 293 -17.77 -22.11 -12.06
C ASP A 293 -16.75 -20.97 -11.87
N VAL A 294 -17.11 -19.97 -11.06
CA VAL A 294 -16.19 -18.89 -10.69
C VAL A 294 -15.09 -19.46 -9.80
N ILE A 295 -13.85 -19.43 -10.29
CA ILE A 295 -12.68 -19.87 -9.55
C ILE A 295 -12.13 -18.68 -8.75
N TYR A 296 -12.08 -18.84 -7.44
CA TYR A 296 -11.47 -17.88 -6.53
C TYR A 296 -10.10 -18.36 -6.04
N PHE A 297 -9.22 -17.40 -5.77
CA PHE A 297 -7.99 -17.59 -4.99
C PHE A 297 -7.98 -16.64 -3.79
N ASP A 298 -7.53 -17.13 -2.64
CA ASP A 298 -7.42 -16.30 -1.43
C ASP A 298 -6.20 -15.39 -1.54
N TYR A 299 -6.45 -14.09 -1.65
CA TYR A 299 -5.41 -13.08 -1.76
C TYR A 299 -4.48 -13.06 -0.53
N ASN A 300 -4.96 -13.45 0.65
CA ASN A 300 -4.14 -13.45 1.86
C ASN A 300 -2.93 -14.38 1.78
N VAL A 301 -3.03 -15.46 1.00
CA VAL A 301 -1.91 -16.37 0.77
C VAL A 301 -0.84 -15.68 -0.11
N VAL A 302 -1.25 -15.00 -1.19
CA VAL A 302 -0.33 -14.23 -2.06
C VAL A 302 0.39 -13.15 -1.24
N ASP A 303 -0.37 -12.43 -0.43
CA ASP A 303 0.13 -11.35 0.41
C ASP A 303 1.14 -11.86 1.44
N SER A 304 0.81 -12.93 2.18
CA SER A 304 1.70 -13.51 3.19
C SER A 304 3.02 -13.99 2.59
N VAL A 305 2.97 -14.71 1.46
CA VAL A 305 4.19 -15.20 0.79
C VAL A 305 5.05 -14.02 0.30
N SER A 306 4.43 -13.04 -0.35
CA SER A 306 5.11 -11.84 -0.85
C SER A 306 5.81 -11.06 0.28
N GLN A 307 5.11 -10.84 1.40
CA GLN A 307 5.66 -10.17 2.58
C GLN A 307 6.86 -10.91 3.16
N LYS A 308 6.79 -12.24 3.27
CA LYS A 308 7.89 -13.03 3.82
C LYS A 308 9.10 -12.99 2.90
N ILE A 309 8.92 -13.13 1.60
CA ILE A 309 10.01 -13.01 0.61
C ILE A 309 10.67 -11.64 0.72
N PHE A 310 9.88 -10.56 0.77
CA PHE A 310 10.42 -9.21 0.91
C PHE A 310 11.22 -9.04 2.18
N ASN A 311 10.62 -9.34 3.33
CA ASN A 311 11.25 -9.11 4.63
C ASN A 311 12.55 -9.90 4.76
N VAL A 312 12.59 -11.15 4.30
CA VAL A 312 13.81 -11.95 4.28
C VAL A 312 14.86 -11.34 3.35
N SER A 313 14.45 -10.93 2.15
CA SER A 313 15.34 -10.34 1.14
C SER A 313 15.95 -9.02 1.63
N SER A 314 15.13 -8.10 2.13
CA SER A 314 15.55 -6.78 2.60
C SER A 314 16.44 -6.85 3.83
N SER A 315 16.07 -7.69 4.80
CA SER A 315 16.89 -7.89 6.01
C SER A 315 18.27 -8.41 5.65
N ALA A 316 18.33 -9.37 4.72
CA ALA A 316 19.60 -9.92 4.31
C ALA A 316 20.39 -8.95 3.41
N ALA A 317 19.74 -8.23 2.50
CA ALA A 317 20.40 -7.20 1.68
C ALA A 317 21.01 -6.09 2.54
N SER A 318 20.31 -5.64 3.59
CA SER A 318 20.80 -4.62 4.53
C SER A 318 22.06 -5.01 5.31
N SER A 319 22.36 -6.31 5.35
CA SER A 319 23.50 -6.87 6.08
C SER A 319 24.69 -7.23 5.19
N LEU A 320 24.54 -7.09 3.87
CA LEU A 320 25.65 -7.19 2.92
C LEU A 320 26.30 -5.82 2.77
N ASP A 321 27.62 -5.78 2.63
CA ASP A 321 28.30 -4.53 2.29
C ASP A 321 27.92 -4.11 0.86
N PRO A 322 27.93 -2.79 0.54
CA PRO A 322 27.54 -2.30 -0.77
C PRO A 322 28.33 -2.91 -1.93
N GLU A 323 29.60 -3.30 -1.72
CA GLU A 323 30.42 -3.92 -2.76
C GLU A 323 29.96 -5.35 -3.04
N THR A 324 29.62 -6.13 -2.02
CA THR A 324 28.99 -7.45 -2.17
C THR A 324 27.60 -7.33 -2.80
N VAL A 325 26.79 -6.34 -2.41
CA VAL A 325 25.50 -6.06 -3.08
C VAL A 325 25.74 -5.75 -4.56
N ASN A 326 26.73 -4.92 -4.87
CA ASN A 326 27.09 -4.55 -6.24
C ASN A 326 27.80 -5.68 -7.02
N GLN A 327 28.47 -6.63 -6.38
CA GLN A 327 29.01 -7.81 -7.05
C GLN A 327 27.89 -8.81 -7.32
N VAL A 328 26.99 -9.03 -6.37
CA VAL A 328 25.81 -9.86 -6.56
C VAL A 328 24.92 -9.27 -7.67
N ILE A 329 24.67 -7.95 -7.66
CA ILE A 329 23.80 -7.24 -8.63
C ILE A 329 24.52 -6.91 -9.94
N GLY A 330 25.73 -6.37 -9.89
CA GLY A 330 26.51 -5.85 -11.03
C GLY A 330 27.03 -6.92 -11.98
N THR A 331 27.32 -8.13 -11.50
CA THR A 331 27.61 -9.29 -12.38
C THR A 331 26.38 -9.73 -13.19
N SER A 332 25.20 -9.22 -12.83
CA SER A 332 23.92 -9.47 -13.51
C SER A 332 23.44 -8.29 -14.38
N GLY A 333 23.93 -7.07 -14.12
CA GLY A 333 23.56 -5.83 -14.82
C GLY A 333 24.18 -5.66 -16.21
N ALA A 334 25.28 -6.36 -16.52
CA ALA A 334 25.94 -6.28 -17.82
C ALA A 334 25.06 -6.76 -19.00
N HIS A 335 24.03 -7.58 -18.74
CA HIS A 335 23.12 -8.07 -19.80
C HIS A 335 21.80 -7.29 -19.93
N LEU A 336 21.35 -6.58 -18.88
CA LEU A 336 20.24 -5.62 -19.00
C LEU A 336 20.65 -4.36 -19.80
N LEU A 337 21.95 -4.05 -19.83
CA LEU A 337 22.53 -3.06 -20.73
C LEU A 337 22.54 -3.46 -22.22
N LEU A 338 22.22 -4.72 -22.54
CA LEU A 338 22.11 -5.24 -23.91
C LEU A 338 20.66 -5.37 -24.39
N LEU A 339 19.68 -5.35 -23.48
CA LEU A 339 18.24 -5.36 -23.84
C LEU A 339 17.65 -3.95 -24.02
N ASN A 340 18.45 -2.91 -23.82
CA ASN A 340 18.01 -1.52 -23.96
C ASN A 340 18.97 -0.66 -24.80
N GLU A 341 19.57 -1.26 -25.84
CA GLU A 341 20.37 -0.53 -26.83
C GLU A 341 19.53 0.44 -27.68
N LYS A 342 18.19 0.41 -27.58
CA LYS A 342 17.32 1.46 -28.17
C LYS A 342 17.17 2.72 -27.31
N GLU A 343 17.53 2.69 -26.02
CA GLU A 343 17.51 3.89 -25.16
C GLU A 343 18.90 4.54 -24.97
N LYS A 344 19.98 3.86 -25.40
CA LYS A 344 21.35 4.43 -25.40
C LYS A 344 21.55 5.55 -26.42
N GLU A 345 20.65 5.71 -27.39
CA GLU A 345 20.67 6.86 -28.31
C GLU A 345 20.26 8.19 -27.63
N ALA A 346 19.76 8.16 -26.39
CA ALA A 346 19.35 9.37 -25.66
C ALA A 346 20.39 9.94 -24.66
N GLY A 347 21.65 9.48 -24.69
CA GLY A 347 22.79 10.17 -24.05
C GLY A 347 22.64 10.47 -22.54
N GLY A 348 22.78 9.46 -21.69
CA GLY A 348 22.89 9.63 -20.23
C GLY A 348 23.63 8.47 -19.56
N GLY A 349 24.78 8.77 -18.95
CA GLY A 349 25.75 7.78 -18.47
C GLY A 349 25.30 6.92 -17.28
N GLY A 350 25.82 5.69 -17.22
CA GLY A 350 25.51 4.66 -16.22
C GLY A 350 25.81 5.01 -14.75
N ASP A 351 26.47 6.14 -14.49
CA ASP A 351 26.81 6.62 -13.15
C ASP A 351 25.58 7.07 -12.34
N GLN A 352 24.50 7.47 -13.03
CA GLN A 352 23.23 7.87 -12.41
C GLN A 352 22.43 6.68 -11.86
N TYR A 353 22.67 5.46 -12.39
CA TYR A 353 21.95 4.25 -12.00
C TYR A 353 22.50 3.65 -10.68
N CYS A 354 23.82 3.70 -10.49
CA CYS A 354 24.47 3.27 -9.24
C CYS A 354 24.12 4.21 -8.06
N LYS A 355 23.99 5.53 -8.30
CA LYS A 355 23.45 6.47 -7.31
C LYS A 355 22.00 6.18 -6.94
N LYS A 356 21.15 5.78 -7.89
CA LYS A 356 19.75 5.39 -7.63
C LYS A 356 19.65 4.15 -6.72
N ILE A 357 20.49 3.14 -6.92
CA ILE A 357 20.49 1.91 -6.10
C ILE A 357 21.02 2.19 -4.67
N GLY A 358 22.04 3.04 -4.52
CA GLY A 358 22.53 3.48 -3.21
C GLY A 358 21.53 4.37 -2.43
N MET A 359 20.62 5.06 -3.13
CA MET A 359 19.50 5.78 -2.49
C MET A 359 18.40 4.81 -2.04
N ILE A 360 18.11 3.75 -2.81
CA ILE A 360 17.17 2.68 -2.44
C ILE A 360 17.63 1.92 -1.18
N SER A 361 18.95 1.80 -0.92
CA SER A 361 19.46 1.12 0.29
C SER A 361 19.52 2.01 1.54
N ASN A 362 19.41 3.34 1.38
CA ASN A 362 19.52 4.30 2.50
C ASN A 362 18.17 4.83 2.97
N ASP A 363 17.10 4.78 2.16
CA ASP A 363 15.73 5.00 2.65
C ASP A 363 15.17 3.70 3.26
N ARG A 364 15.62 3.42 4.47
CA ARG A 364 15.10 2.36 5.32
C ARG A 364 13.73 2.76 5.81
N THR A 365 12.67 2.11 5.34
CA THR A 365 11.37 2.21 6.00
C THR A 365 10.66 0.88 6.11
N PRO A 366 10.31 0.43 7.33
CA PRO A 366 9.06 -0.27 7.52
C PRO A 366 7.95 0.79 7.42
N ALA A 367 7.43 1.03 6.20
CA ALA A 367 6.27 1.91 5.99
C ALA A 367 5.10 1.58 6.95
N GLN A 368 5.07 0.33 7.42
CA GLN A 368 4.26 -0.21 8.52
C GLN A 368 4.31 0.57 9.83
N ASP A 369 5.49 0.90 10.39
CA ASP A 369 5.67 1.63 11.67
C ASP A 369 5.30 3.08 11.53
N TYR A 370 5.55 3.58 10.34
CA TYR A 370 5.31 4.95 10.01
C TYR A 370 3.80 5.24 9.96
N LEU A 371 3.01 4.60 9.09
CA LEU A 371 1.58 4.95 9.03
C LEU A 371 0.77 4.76 10.33
N LYS A 372 1.24 3.92 11.28
CA LYS A 372 0.68 3.86 12.66
C LYS A 372 0.55 5.25 13.26
N CYS A 373 1.54 6.08 12.99
CA CYS A 373 1.63 7.41 13.52
C CYS A 373 0.68 8.34 12.79
N LEU A 374 0.70 8.34 11.45
CA LEU A 374 -0.15 9.19 10.61
C LEU A 374 -1.63 9.17 10.98
N LEU A 375 -2.15 7.98 11.30
CA LEU A 375 -3.57 7.74 11.46
C LEU A 375 -4.07 7.80 12.90
N VAL A 376 -3.16 7.89 13.88
CA VAL A 376 -3.52 8.12 15.28
C VAL A 376 -3.59 9.62 15.50
N PRO A 377 -4.75 10.19 15.89
CA PRO A 377 -4.82 11.58 16.33
C PRO A 377 -3.71 11.86 17.34
N ASP A 378 -3.00 12.97 17.15
CA ASP A 378 -1.93 13.44 18.05
C ASP A 378 -0.71 12.50 18.18
N HIS A 379 -0.44 11.62 17.19
CA HIS A 379 0.78 10.81 17.26
C HIS A 379 2.03 11.65 17.02
N PRO A 380 3.06 11.57 17.88
CA PRO A 380 4.26 12.41 17.80
C PRO A 380 5.16 12.17 16.58
N PHE A 381 4.76 11.27 15.66
CA PHE A 381 5.58 10.90 14.50
C PHE A 381 4.80 10.94 13.19
N LYS A 382 3.55 11.45 13.18
CA LYS A 382 2.73 11.53 11.94
C LYS A 382 3.53 12.05 10.74
N ALA A 383 4.41 13.02 10.96
CA ALA A 383 5.19 13.68 9.93
C ALA A 383 6.28 12.78 9.30
N VAL A 384 7.02 12.03 10.12
CA VAL A 384 7.93 10.96 9.67
C VAL A 384 7.22 9.98 8.75
N CYS A 385 5.95 9.80 9.05
CA CYS A 385 5.18 8.73 8.51
C CYS A 385 4.56 9.07 7.19
N LEU A 386 4.12 10.32 7.09
CA LEU A 386 3.86 10.98 5.83
C LEU A 386 5.05 10.88 4.89
N ARG A 387 6.26 11.16 5.39
CA ARG A 387 7.47 11.01 4.58
C ARG A 387 7.63 9.59 4.04
N ALA A 388 7.49 8.55 4.87
CA ALA A 388 7.63 7.17 4.40
C ALA A 388 6.61 6.81 3.31
N VAL A 389 5.35 7.22 3.48
CA VAL A 389 4.29 7.05 2.47
C VAL A 389 4.65 7.74 1.17
N LEU A 390 5.02 9.02 1.24
CA LEU A 390 5.36 9.80 0.06
C LEU A 390 6.61 9.27 -0.64
N SER A 391 7.57 8.70 0.09
CA SER A 391 8.73 8.03 -0.50
C SER A 391 8.34 6.76 -1.28
N VAL A 392 7.38 5.97 -0.76
CA VAL A 392 6.84 4.82 -1.52
C VAL A 392 6.18 5.29 -2.81
N PHE A 393 5.43 6.40 -2.76
CA PHE A 393 4.81 6.99 -3.94
C PHE A 393 5.83 7.54 -4.94
N ALA A 394 6.88 8.21 -4.45
CA ALA A 394 7.98 8.73 -5.24
C ALA A 394 8.78 7.63 -5.97
N ASN A 395 8.68 6.37 -5.51
CA ASN A 395 9.31 5.20 -6.13
C ASN A 395 8.33 4.30 -6.90
N SER A 396 7.06 4.69 -7.00
CA SER A 396 6.01 3.87 -7.61
C SER A 396 5.93 4.11 -9.12
N SER A 397 5.98 3.02 -9.90
CA SER A 397 5.78 3.06 -11.36
C SER A 397 4.30 3.02 -11.77
N ARG A 398 3.38 3.10 -10.81
CA ARG A 398 1.93 2.96 -11.06
C ARG A 398 1.44 4.11 -11.92
N LYS A 399 0.48 3.79 -12.78
CA LYS A 399 -0.10 4.71 -13.75
C LYS A 399 -1.60 4.85 -13.51
N CYS A 400 -2.15 5.98 -13.92
CA CYS A 400 -3.58 6.16 -14.07
C CYS A 400 -3.90 6.61 -15.49
N PHE A 401 -5.19 6.57 -15.83
CA PHE A 401 -5.66 7.01 -17.13
C PHE A 401 -5.84 8.53 -17.17
N MET A 402 -6.43 9.08 -16.11
CA MET A 402 -6.63 10.52 -15.95
C MET A 402 -5.59 11.07 -14.97
N PRO A 403 -4.87 12.16 -15.29
CA PRO A 403 -3.84 12.71 -14.41
C PRO A 403 -4.32 13.07 -13.01
N GLU A 404 -5.55 13.56 -12.86
CA GLU A 404 -6.16 13.88 -11.57
C GLU A 404 -6.29 12.67 -10.63
N ASP A 405 -6.33 11.44 -11.18
CA ASP A 405 -6.34 10.21 -10.38
C ASP A 405 -5.02 10.00 -9.62
N TYR A 406 -3.91 10.67 -10.00
CA TYR A 406 -2.69 10.68 -9.18
C TYR A 406 -2.93 11.28 -7.81
N VAL A 407 -3.84 12.25 -7.71
CA VAL A 407 -4.25 12.90 -6.45
C VAL A 407 -5.41 12.13 -5.82
N TYR A 408 -6.50 11.91 -6.56
CA TYR A 408 -7.70 11.25 -6.02
C TYR A 408 -7.41 9.87 -5.45
N GLY A 409 -6.44 9.16 -6.03
CA GLY A 409 -6.05 7.83 -5.57
C GLY A 409 -5.48 7.76 -4.15
N ILE A 410 -5.02 8.89 -3.60
CA ILE A 410 -4.36 8.91 -2.29
C ILE A 410 -5.13 9.72 -1.24
N LEU A 411 -6.20 10.43 -1.61
CA LEU A 411 -6.93 11.33 -0.69
C LEU A 411 -7.46 10.59 0.54
N GLY A 412 -8.05 9.40 0.34
CA GLY A 412 -8.55 8.59 1.44
C GLY A 412 -7.45 8.09 2.39
N LEU A 413 -6.21 7.98 1.91
CA LEU A 413 -5.06 7.63 2.74
C LEU A 413 -4.62 8.81 3.61
N LEU A 414 -4.60 10.01 3.02
CA LEU A 414 -4.19 11.25 3.68
C LEU A 414 -5.33 11.92 4.46
N SER A 415 -6.55 11.39 4.38
CA SER A 415 -7.77 11.99 4.94
C SER A 415 -8.01 13.43 4.46
N LEU A 416 -7.66 13.70 3.20
CA LEU A 416 -7.87 15.01 2.57
C LEU A 416 -9.21 15.03 1.85
N ASP A 417 -9.97 16.11 2.04
CA ASP A 417 -11.22 16.36 1.32
C ASP A 417 -10.98 17.34 0.17
N ILE A 418 -11.04 16.81 -1.06
CA ILE A 418 -10.91 17.57 -2.30
C ILE A 418 -12.06 17.15 -3.23
N PRO A 419 -12.91 18.10 -3.66
CA PRO A 419 -14.02 17.79 -4.55
C PRO A 419 -13.50 17.40 -5.94
N ARG A 420 -14.31 16.65 -6.70
CA ARG A 420 -13.99 16.33 -8.09
C ARG A 420 -13.97 17.61 -8.94
N MET A 421 -12.89 17.82 -9.66
CA MET A 421 -12.67 18.89 -10.64
C MET A 421 -12.23 18.29 -11.97
N GLN A 422 -12.58 18.96 -13.07
CA GLN A 422 -12.22 18.53 -14.44
C GLN A 422 -10.82 18.98 -14.87
N ASP A 423 -10.30 20.05 -14.27
CA ASP A 423 -8.98 20.59 -14.58
C ASP A 423 -7.92 19.95 -13.68
N PRO A 424 -7.02 19.11 -14.21
CA PRO A 424 -5.99 18.44 -13.41
C PRO A 424 -5.08 19.42 -12.67
N GLN A 425 -4.82 20.61 -13.24
CA GLN A 425 -3.95 21.58 -12.60
C GLN A 425 -4.63 22.19 -11.36
N ARG A 426 -5.92 22.49 -11.45
CA ARG A 426 -6.70 22.96 -10.31
C ARG A 426 -6.80 21.91 -9.20
N VAL A 427 -6.91 20.62 -9.57
CA VAL A 427 -6.84 19.50 -8.61
C VAL A 427 -5.50 19.51 -7.89
N TRP A 428 -4.40 19.65 -8.64
CA TRP A 428 -3.06 19.69 -8.09
C TRP A 428 -2.85 20.87 -7.14
N GLU A 429 -3.23 22.08 -7.54
CA GLU A 429 -3.11 23.28 -6.71
C GLU A 429 -3.90 23.14 -5.40
N THR A 430 -5.11 22.61 -5.47
CA THR A 430 -5.93 22.34 -4.28
C THR A 430 -5.28 21.30 -3.39
N PHE A 431 -4.71 20.25 -3.98
CA PHE A 431 -3.98 19.22 -3.25
C PHE A 431 -2.73 19.76 -2.56
N ILE A 432 -1.93 20.56 -3.26
CA ILE A 432 -0.74 21.23 -2.71
C ILE A 432 -1.14 22.12 -1.52
N GLN A 433 -2.21 22.91 -1.63
CA GLN A 433 -2.68 23.72 -0.51
C GLN A 433 -3.07 22.85 0.70
N LYS A 434 -3.89 21.82 0.48
CA LYS A 434 -4.32 20.90 1.56
C LYS A 434 -3.16 20.13 2.19
N LEU A 435 -2.17 19.75 1.38
CA LEU A 435 -0.96 19.10 1.86
C LEU A 435 -0.10 20.09 2.65
N GLU A 436 0.02 21.35 2.21
CA GLU A 436 0.73 22.40 2.96
C GLU A 436 0.08 22.62 4.33
N ASP A 437 -1.26 22.73 4.38
CA ASP A 437 -2.02 22.83 5.63
C ASP A 437 -1.74 21.63 6.56
N LEU A 438 -1.77 20.41 6.02
CA LEU A 438 -1.44 19.19 6.76
C LEU A 438 0.01 19.23 7.27
N LEU A 439 0.97 19.63 6.45
CA LEU A 439 2.38 19.73 6.86
C LEU A 439 2.60 20.79 7.95
N ILE A 440 1.84 21.89 7.91
CA ILE A 440 1.86 22.93 8.96
C ILE A 440 1.28 22.37 10.26
N GLU A 441 0.11 21.71 10.23
CA GLU A 441 -0.47 21.05 11.41
C GLU A 441 0.52 20.08 12.05
N LEU A 442 1.19 19.28 11.21
CA LEU A 442 2.21 18.33 11.64
C LEU A 442 3.48 18.98 12.20
N SER A 443 3.79 20.21 11.78
CA SER A 443 4.94 20.98 12.25
C SER A 443 4.62 21.79 13.52
N GLU A 444 3.37 22.22 13.70
CA GLU A 444 2.90 22.99 14.86
C GLU A 444 2.63 22.10 16.09
N ASP A 445 2.15 20.87 15.88
CA ASP A 445 1.93 19.89 16.96
C ASP A 445 3.24 19.29 17.50
N GLU A 446 4.34 19.38 16.73
CA GLU A 446 5.69 19.15 17.25
C GLU A 446 6.11 20.33 18.14
N ARG A 447 5.64 20.33 19.40
CA ARG A 447 5.83 21.34 20.48
C ARG A 447 7.28 21.72 20.82
N GLN A 448 8.26 21.45 19.97
CA GLN A 448 9.67 21.75 20.18
C GLN A 448 10.41 22.30 18.93
N GLY A 449 9.73 22.60 17.82
CA GLY A 449 10.38 23.21 16.64
C GLY A 449 11.44 22.31 16.01
N LEU A 450 11.21 21.01 16.07
CA LEU A 450 12.19 19.99 15.73
C LEU A 450 12.19 19.76 14.23
N THR A 451 11.11 19.27 13.62
CA THR A 451 11.10 18.97 12.18
C THR A 451 10.35 20.04 11.38
N TYR A 452 10.97 20.55 10.32
CA TYR A 452 10.29 21.44 9.37
C TYR A 452 10.02 20.68 8.08
N PHE A 453 8.73 20.48 7.78
CA PHE A 453 8.31 20.04 6.46
C PHE A 453 7.93 21.25 5.63
N SER A 454 8.33 21.24 4.37
CA SER A 454 7.88 22.22 3.40
C SER A 454 7.69 21.56 2.05
N LEU A 455 6.79 22.14 1.25
CA LEU A 455 6.65 21.73 -0.14
C LEU A 455 7.84 22.24 -0.95
N SER A 456 8.34 21.41 -1.86
CA SER A 456 9.43 21.84 -2.74
C SER A 456 8.96 22.90 -3.73
N LYS A 457 9.91 23.68 -4.29
CA LYS A 457 9.60 24.59 -5.39
C LYS A 457 9.04 23.84 -6.60
N LYS A 458 9.51 22.60 -6.86
CA LYS A 458 9.01 21.73 -7.92
C LYS A 458 7.52 21.46 -7.73
N ALA A 459 7.08 21.19 -6.50
CA ALA A 459 5.68 20.90 -6.19
C ALA A 459 4.73 22.02 -6.68
N LYS A 460 5.10 23.28 -6.43
CA LYS A 460 4.27 24.45 -6.76
C LYS A 460 4.22 24.76 -8.26
N THR A 461 5.17 24.27 -9.04
CA THR A 461 5.25 24.50 -10.50
C THR A 461 4.98 23.23 -11.32
N PHE A 462 4.68 22.11 -10.67
CA PHE A 462 4.47 20.83 -11.34
C PHE A 462 3.16 20.85 -12.14
N GLN A 463 3.22 20.35 -13.37
CA GLN A 463 2.08 20.23 -14.27
C GLN A 463 1.53 18.81 -14.19
N LEU A 464 0.42 18.62 -13.48
CA LEU A 464 -0.11 17.27 -13.21
C LEU A 464 -0.42 16.51 -14.51
N ALA A 465 -0.88 17.20 -15.54
CA ALA A 465 -1.20 16.63 -16.85
C ALA A 465 -0.01 15.99 -17.59
N GLU A 466 1.22 16.33 -17.22
CA GLU A 466 2.45 15.79 -17.83
C GLU A 466 2.96 14.51 -17.15
N ALA A 467 2.37 14.12 -16.01
CA ALA A 467 2.81 12.98 -15.22
C ALA A 467 2.56 11.64 -15.93
N LYS A 468 3.60 10.79 -16.02
CA LYS A 468 3.50 9.46 -16.65
C LYS A 468 3.25 8.34 -15.65
N ASN A 469 3.57 8.58 -14.38
CA ASN A 469 3.43 7.63 -13.27
C ASN A 469 3.47 8.38 -11.92
N MET A 470 3.25 7.66 -10.81
CA MET A 470 3.31 8.23 -9.45
C MET A 470 4.66 8.87 -9.13
N ALA A 471 5.77 8.25 -9.52
CA ALA A 471 7.10 8.77 -9.20
C ALA A 471 7.30 10.20 -9.74
N ASP A 472 6.77 10.51 -10.93
CA ASP A 472 6.88 11.86 -11.50
C ASP A 472 6.22 12.92 -10.61
N VAL A 473 5.06 12.58 -10.04
CA VAL A 473 4.21 13.43 -9.18
C VAL A 473 4.80 13.61 -7.79
N TYR A 474 5.24 12.51 -7.17
CA TYR A 474 5.60 12.48 -5.75
C TYR A 474 7.10 12.60 -5.48
N SER A 475 7.96 12.37 -6.48
CA SER A 475 9.41 12.56 -6.32
C SER A 475 9.76 14.04 -6.26
N GLY A 476 10.53 14.41 -5.24
CA GLY A 476 10.84 15.79 -4.91
C GLY A 476 9.65 16.56 -4.34
N LEU A 477 8.55 15.93 -3.88
CA LEU A 477 7.34 16.66 -3.47
C LEU A 477 7.56 17.42 -2.16
N VAL A 478 8.12 16.75 -1.16
CA VAL A 478 8.29 17.28 0.20
C VAL A 478 9.78 17.40 0.53
N VAL A 479 10.15 18.55 1.07
CA VAL A 479 11.47 18.82 1.64
C VAL A 479 11.34 18.73 3.14
N MET A 480 12.17 17.88 3.74
CA MET A 480 12.27 17.75 5.18
C MET A 480 13.58 18.39 5.62
N GLU A 481 13.50 19.49 6.38
CA GLU A 481 14.65 20.04 7.08
C GLU A 481 14.67 19.45 8.49
N LEU A 482 15.68 18.63 8.74
CA LEU A 482 15.99 18.17 10.08
C LEU A 482 17.01 19.13 10.67
N ASN A 483 16.72 19.70 11.84
CA ASN A 483 17.79 20.26 12.67
C ASN A 483 18.69 19.10 13.11
N ASP A 484 20.00 19.30 13.25
CA ASP A 484 20.93 18.20 13.57
C ASP A 484 20.61 17.51 14.92
N TRP A 485 19.90 18.22 15.81
CA TRP A 485 19.30 17.63 17.01
C TRP A 485 18.26 16.54 16.71
N ASN A 486 17.56 16.59 15.58
CA ASN A 486 16.55 15.61 15.24
C ASN A 486 17.14 14.29 14.77
N VAL A 487 18.27 14.30 14.07
CA VAL A 487 18.93 13.02 13.73
C VAL A 487 19.28 12.30 15.04
N TYR A 488 19.78 13.06 16.02
CA TYR A 488 20.07 12.60 17.37
C TYR A 488 18.80 12.24 18.19
N MET A 489 17.71 12.99 18.03
CA MET A 489 16.47 12.81 18.82
C MET A 489 15.49 11.82 18.22
N PHE A 490 15.56 11.57 16.92
CA PHE A 490 15.01 10.37 16.30
C PHE A 490 15.65 9.14 16.94
N ASP A 491 16.98 9.09 16.96
CA ASP A 491 17.70 7.98 17.58
C ASP A 491 17.31 7.85 19.07
N VAL A 492 17.26 8.95 19.85
CA VAL A 492 16.97 8.92 21.30
C VAL A 492 15.47 8.74 21.67
N MET A 493 14.51 9.12 20.81
CA MET A 493 13.08 8.95 21.09
C MET A 493 12.54 7.61 20.59
N GLU A 494 13.07 7.11 19.48
CA GLU A 494 12.91 5.70 19.11
C GLU A 494 13.41 4.81 20.26
N VAL A 495 14.48 5.26 20.94
CA VAL A 495 15.01 4.64 22.17
C VAL A 495 14.07 4.69 23.40
N TYR A 496 13.24 5.72 23.51
CA TYR A 496 12.41 5.94 24.68
C TYR A 496 11.08 5.16 24.64
N GLN A 497 10.38 5.19 23.50
CA GLN A 497 9.11 4.44 23.33
C GLN A 497 9.29 2.92 23.44
N ARG A 498 10.50 2.43 23.16
CA ARG A 498 10.88 1.01 23.28
C ARG A 498 11.12 0.54 24.72
N LYS A 499 11.28 1.44 25.70
CA LYS A 499 11.72 1.09 27.08
C LYS A 499 10.62 0.66 28.06
N LYS A 500 9.34 1.04 27.94
CA LYS A 500 8.27 0.60 28.88
C LYS A 500 6.85 0.64 28.27
N PRO A 501 6.29 -0.49 27.81
CA PRO A 501 4.92 -0.53 27.29
C PRO A 501 3.83 -0.49 28.38
N ASP A 502 4.12 -0.92 29.62
CA ASP A 502 3.07 -1.35 30.57
C ASP A 502 3.04 -0.62 31.93
N LYS A 503 3.71 0.52 32.11
CA LYS A 503 3.57 1.33 33.33
C LYS A 503 3.46 2.81 33.00
N GLU A 504 2.33 3.41 33.40
CA GLU A 504 2.11 4.86 33.38
C GLU A 504 3.27 5.56 34.09
N CYS A 505 4.14 6.18 33.31
CA CYS A 505 5.15 7.10 33.83
C CYS A 505 4.51 8.48 33.89
N PRO A 506 4.57 9.20 35.03
CA PRO A 506 4.07 10.56 35.10
C PRO A 506 4.79 11.43 34.06
N PRO A 507 4.08 12.21 33.22
CA PRO A 507 4.66 13.07 32.20
C PRO A 507 5.79 13.98 32.70
N GLU A 508 5.75 14.31 33.99
CA GLU A 508 6.66 15.17 34.73
C GLU A 508 8.11 14.67 34.74
N TYR A 509 8.33 13.35 34.77
CA TYR A 509 9.68 12.76 34.82
C TYR A 509 10.39 12.75 33.46
N VAL A 510 9.60 12.66 32.38
CA VAL A 510 10.06 12.73 30.99
C VAL A 510 10.43 14.17 30.63
N ALA A 511 9.60 15.11 31.09
CA ALA A 511 9.87 16.54 30.97
C ALA A 511 11.18 16.92 31.66
N GLY A 512 11.43 16.46 32.90
CA GLY A 512 12.66 16.77 33.62
C GLY A 512 13.95 16.35 32.90
N TRP A 513 14.02 15.11 32.41
CA TRP A 513 15.23 14.59 31.73
C TRP A 513 15.44 15.19 30.33
N LEU A 514 14.35 15.46 29.60
CA LEU A 514 14.40 16.17 28.33
C LEU A 514 14.84 17.63 28.52
N ILE A 515 14.36 18.32 29.57
CA ILE A 515 14.74 19.71 29.87
C ILE A 515 16.22 19.81 30.24
N GLU A 516 16.74 18.91 31.07
CA GLU A 516 18.15 18.92 31.49
C GLU A 516 19.12 18.63 30.32
N SER A 517 18.74 17.71 29.44
CA SER A 517 19.49 17.39 28.21
C SER A 517 19.37 18.52 27.17
N TYR A 518 18.20 19.15 27.08
CA TYR A 518 17.90 20.28 26.20
C TYR A 518 18.74 21.51 26.58
N GLU A 519 18.79 21.90 27.85
CA GLU A 519 19.58 23.07 28.29
C GLU A 519 21.08 22.89 28.06
N THR A 520 21.58 21.64 28.12
CA THR A 520 23.01 21.35 27.97
C THR A 520 23.45 21.29 26.50
N LEU A 521 22.62 20.77 25.61
CA LEU A 521 23.01 20.46 24.22
C LEU A 521 22.50 21.46 23.18
N LEU A 522 21.42 22.21 23.49
CA LEU A 522 20.82 23.20 22.59
C LEU A 522 21.81 24.24 21.99
N PRO A 523 22.83 24.75 22.72
CA PRO A 523 23.79 25.70 22.14
C PRO A 523 24.67 25.10 21.04
N GLN A 524 24.92 23.78 21.07
CA GLN A 524 25.81 23.10 20.13
C GLN A 524 25.12 22.73 18.81
N PHE A 525 23.80 22.50 18.84
CA PHE A 525 23.03 22.04 17.67
C PHE A 525 22.30 23.17 16.92
N LYS A 526 22.26 24.40 17.44
CA LYS A 526 21.60 25.55 16.80
C LYS A 526 22.28 26.04 15.50
N ALA A 527 23.44 25.50 15.13
CA ALA A 527 24.25 26.02 14.01
C ALA A 527 24.15 25.22 12.70
N SER A 528 23.53 24.05 12.68
CA SER A 528 23.54 23.16 11.50
C SER A 528 22.16 22.58 11.18
N LYS A 529 21.81 22.67 9.89
CA LYS A 529 20.57 22.19 9.30
C LYS A 529 20.91 21.20 8.20
N THR A 530 20.28 20.03 8.22
CA THR A 530 20.41 19.04 7.16
C THR A 530 19.11 18.96 6.35
N ARG A 531 19.20 19.18 5.04
CA ARG A 531 18.05 19.14 4.12
C ARG A 531 17.95 17.80 3.42
N PHE A 532 16.77 17.19 3.47
CA PHE A 532 16.43 15.97 2.74
C PHE A 532 15.33 16.28 1.73
N TYR A 533 15.49 15.75 0.51
CA TYR A 533 14.48 15.82 -0.55
C TYR A 533 13.89 14.42 -0.70
N ILE A 534 12.57 14.31 -0.59
CA ILE A 534 11.80 13.09 -0.86
C ILE A 534 11.37 13.13 -2.31
#